data_AF-A0A540WFR4-F1
#
_entry.id   AF-A0A540WFR4-F1
#
_cell.length_a   1.000
_cell.length_b   1.000
_cell.length_c   1.000
_cell.angle_alpha   90.00
_cell.angle_beta   90.00
_cell.angle_gamma   90.00
#
_symmetry.space_group_name_H-M   'P 1'
#
loop_
_entity.id
_entity.type
_entity.pdbx_description
1 polymer ?
#
loop_
_entity_poly.entity_id
_entity_poly.type
_entity_poly.pdbx_seq_one_letter_code
_entity_poly.pdbx_strand_id
1 'polypeptide(L)'
;MERRSGAKGNAEQPHMRRTQSRESMSQRLSRVREAAKQRKKERFTALFHLLTVEALEAAFLSLSRKAAAGVDGIRWMDYAGNMKNNITDLHRRLHQGSYRAQPGRRHYI
;
A
#
# COMPACT_ATOMS: atom_id res chain seq x y z
N MET A 1 24.70 -50.06 -21.13
CA MET A 1 25.28 -49.20 -20.09
C MET A 1 24.98 -47.76 -20.52
N GLU A 2 24.38 -46.84 -19.77
CA GLU A 2 24.07 -46.69 -18.35
C GLU A 2 22.79 -45.81 -18.25
N ARG A 3 21.93 -46.13 -17.27
CA ARG A 3 20.74 -45.37 -16.88
C ARG A 3 21.13 -44.24 -15.94
N ARG A 4 20.53 -43.05 -16.06
CA ARG A 4 20.40 -42.06 -14.96
C ARG A 4 19.00 -41.45 -15.00
N SER A 5 18.02 -42.11 -14.36
CA SER A 5 17.46 -41.77 -13.03
C SER A 5 16.86 -40.37 -12.94
N GLY A 6 15.53 -40.33 -13.10
CA GLY A 6 14.71 -39.13 -12.91
C GLY A 6 14.78 -38.58 -11.49
N ALA A 7 14.78 -37.25 -11.40
CA ALA A 7 14.70 -36.56 -10.14
C ALA A 7 13.26 -36.57 -9.61
N LYS A 8 13.16 -37.22 -8.45
CA LYS A 8 12.02 -37.40 -7.56
C LYS A 8 11.43 -36.06 -7.13
N GLY A 9 10.10 -35.95 -7.19
CA GLY A 9 9.37 -34.78 -6.73
C GLY A 9 9.55 -34.50 -5.24
N ASN A 10 9.40 -33.22 -4.89
CA ASN A 10 8.87 -32.73 -3.62
C ASN A 10 8.77 -31.20 -3.71
N ALA A 11 7.57 -30.72 -4.04
CA ALA A 11 7.14 -29.39 -3.65
C ALA A 11 5.67 -29.52 -3.29
N GLU A 12 5.42 -30.02 -2.08
CA GLU A 12 4.14 -29.86 -1.44
C GLU A 12 3.75 -28.39 -1.54
N GLN A 13 2.59 -28.11 -2.12
CA GLN A 13 1.95 -26.81 -1.96
C GLN A 13 1.24 -26.84 -0.61
N PRO A 14 1.73 -26.17 0.45
CA PRO A 14 0.80 -25.74 1.46
C PRO A 14 0.02 -24.60 0.83
N HIS A 15 -1.28 -24.84 0.62
CA HIS A 15 -2.30 -23.80 0.60
C HIS A 15 -2.03 -22.83 1.76
N MET A 16 -1.26 -21.78 1.52
CA MET A 16 -1.19 -20.64 2.42
C MET A 16 -2.54 -19.97 2.32
N ARG A 17 -3.41 -20.28 3.30
CA ARG A 17 -4.68 -19.59 3.49
C ARG A 17 -4.37 -18.09 3.51
N ARG A 18 -4.81 -17.46 2.42
CA ARG A 18 -4.69 -16.06 2.08
C ARG A 18 -5.26 -15.24 3.25
N THR A 19 -4.39 -14.43 3.85
CA THR A 19 -4.59 -13.36 4.84
C THR A 19 -5.94 -13.36 5.58
N GLN A 20 -5.94 -13.77 6.86
CA GLN A 20 -7.05 -13.49 7.79
C GLN A 20 -7.21 -11.97 7.94
N SER A 21 -8.34 -11.42 7.46
CA SER A 21 -8.66 -10.00 7.61
C SER A 21 -9.84 -9.83 8.58
N ARG A 22 -9.53 -9.72 9.88
CA ARG A 22 -10.48 -9.29 10.93
C ARG A 22 -9.91 -8.21 11.87
N GLU A 23 -8.79 -7.58 11.51
CA GLU A 23 -8.07 -6.65 12.40
C GLU A 23 -8.15 -5.19 11.94
N SER A 24 -8.11 -4.27 12.91
CA SER A 24 -8.10 -2.83 12.63
C SER A 24 -6.81 -2.39 11.92
N MET A 25 -6.90 -1.35 11.11
CA MET A 25 -5.78 -0.86 10.28
C MET A 25 -4.53 -0.55 11.13
N SER A 26 -4.71 0.12 12.27
CA SER A 26 -3.62 0.47 13.20
C SER A 26 -2.87 -0.76 13.72
N GLN A 27 -3.59 -1.85 14.03
CA GLN A 27 -2.99 -3.11 14.49
C GLN A 27 -2.19 -3.77 13.35
N ARG A 28 -2.73 -3.78 12.13
CA ARG A 28 -2.06 -4.34 10.95
C ARG A 28 -0.75 -3.62 10.64
N LEU A 29 -0.74 -2.28 10.64
CA LEU A 29 0.49 -1.50 10.44
C LEU A 29 1.49 -1.67 11.59
N SER A 30 1.01 -1.79 12.84
CA SER A 30 1.89 -2.04 13.99
C SER A 30 2.66 -3.36 13.82
N ARG A 31 1.99 -4.43 13.40
CA ARG A 31 2.65 -5.72 13.14
C ARG A 31 3.67 -5.67 12.02
N VAL A 32 3.37 -4.96 10.93
CA VAL A 32 4.35 -4.74 9.85
C VAL A 32 5.58 -4.00 10.40
N ARG A 33 5.37 -2.99 11.23
CA ARG A 33 6.46 -2.22 11.87
C ARG A 33 7.29 -3.07 12.80
N GLU A 34 6.67 -3.90 13.64
CA GLU A 34 7.38 -4.80 14.54
C GLU A 34 8.15 -5.89 13.78
N ALA A 35 7.56 -6.49 12.74
CA ALA A 35 8.25 -7.41 11.86
C ALA A 35 9.47 -6.74 11.19
N ALA A 36 9.32 -5.51 10.69
CA ALA A 36 10.41 -4.75 10.08
C ALA A 36 11.50 -4.35 11.10
N LYS A 37 11.15 -4.20 12.38
CA LYS A 37 12.13 -3.98 13.46
C LYS A 37 12.94 -5.25 13.74
N GLN A 38 12.27 -6.38 13.90
CA GLN A 38 12.89 -7.64 14.31
C GLN A 38 13.66 -8.31 13.17
N ARG A 39 13.13 -8.26 11.94
CA ARG A 39 13.65 -8.99 10.78
C ARG A 39 14.12 -8.01 9.71
N LYS A 40 15.28 -7.40 9.95
CA LYS A 40 15.87 -6.35 9.09
C LYS A 40 16.10 -6.75 7.62
N LYS A 41 16.26 -8.05 7.35
CA LYS A 41 16.50 -8.59 5.99
C LYS A 41 15.23 -9.12 5.31
N GLU A 42 14.08 -9.07 5.98
CA GLU A 42 12.82 -9.61 5.44
C GLU A 42 12.28 -8.74 4.31
N ARG A 43 11.80 -9.38 3.24
CA ARG A 43 11.17 -8.71 2.10
C ARG A 43 9.65 -8.78 2.25
N PHE A 44 9.01 -7.64 2.43
CA PHE A 44 7.55 -7.55 2.43
C PHE A 44 7.02 -7.53 0.99
N THR A 45 6.46 -8.65 0.53
CA THR A 45 6.04 -8.81 -0.88
C THR A 45 4.58 -8.41 -1.13
N ALA A 46 3.78 -8.28 -0.08
CA ALA A 46 2.35 -8.06 -0.21
C ALA A 46 1.86 -6.92 0.70
N LEU A 47 2.42 -5.71 0.61
CA LEU A 47 1.92 -4.56 1.40
C LEU A 47 0.76 -3.83 0.73
N PHE A 48 0.57 -4.00 -0.58
CA PHE A 48 -0.39 -3.23 -1.37
C PHE A 48 -1.83 -3.36 -0.87
N HIS A 49 -2.22 -4.54 -0.37
CA HIS A 49 -3.55 -4.79 0.18
C HIS A 49 -3.88 -4.01 1.48
N LEU A 50 -2.90 -3.29 2.06
CA LEU A 50 -3.09 -2.37 3.19
C LEU A 50 -3.63 -1.01 2.74
N LEU A 51 -3.61 -0.71 1.44
CA LEU A 51 -4.16 0.51 0.86
C LEU A 51 -5.69 0.39 0.72
N THR A 52 -6.40 0.37 1.85
CA THR A 52 -7.86 0.44 1.89
C THR A 52 -8.35 1.88 1.86
N VAL A 53 -9.64 2.09 1.58
CA VAL A 53 -10.25 3.43 1.60
C VAL A 53 -10.03 4.11 2.95
N GLU A 54 -10.25 3.40 4.05
CA GLU A 54 -10.10 3.92 5.41
C GLU A 54 -8.65 4.29 5.72
N ALA A 55 -7.69 3.51 5.21
CA ALA A 55 -6.28 3.80 5.36
C ALA A 55 -5.88 5.08 4.61
N LEU A 56 -6.44 5.29 3.41
CA LEU A 56 -6.21 6.48 2.60
C LEU A 56 -6.88 7.72 3.22
N GLU A 57 -8.09 7.58 3.78
CA GLU A 57 -8.76 8.65 4.52
C GLU A 57 -7.94 9.07 5.75
N ALA A 58 -7.50 8.12 6.57
CA ALA A 58 -6.66 8.39 7.73
C ALA A 58 -5.34 9.08 7.34
N ALA A 59 -4.71 8.62 6.24
CA ALA A 59 -3.51 9.25 5.71
C ALA A 59 -3.77 10.70 5.28
N PHE A 60 -4.87 10.97 4.55
CA PHE A 60 -5.24 12.32 4.13
C PHE A 60 -5.46 13.27 5.32
N LEU A 61 -6.14 12.79 6.36
CA LEU A 61 -6.40 13.57 7.58
C LEU A 61 -5.13 13.86 8.39
N SER A 62 -4.09 13.04 8.25
CA SER A 62 -2.79 13.28 8.88
C SER A 62 -1.93 14.33 8.17
N LEU A 63 -2.30 14.74 6.94
CA LEU A 63 -1.57 15.75 6.19
C LEU A 63 -1.71 17.14 6.83
N SER A 64 -0.67 17.97 6.70
CA SER A 64 -0.75 19.36 7.14
C SER A 64 -1.77 20.14 6.32
N ARG A 65 -2.73 20.78 7.01
CA ARG A 65 -3.76 21.62 6.37
C ARG A 65 -3.18 22.84 5.64
N LYS A 66 -1.97 23.25 5.99
CA LYS A 66 -1.23 24.37 5.37
C LYS A 66 -0.22 23.90 4.31
N ALA A 67 -0.31 22.65 3.86
CA ALA A 67 0.56 22.14 2.80
C ALA A 67 0.42 23.00 1.53
N ALA A 68 1.57 23.27 0.89
CA ALA A 68 1.60 23.98 -0.39
C ALA A 68 0.87 23.16 -1.46
N ALA A 69 0.18 23.86 -2.36
CA ALA A 69 -0.47 23.23 -3.50
C ALA A 69 0.56 22.58 -4.44
N GLY A 70 0.17 21.45 -5.02
CA GLY A 70 0.95 20.75 -6.03
C GLY A 70 1.00 21.49 -7.38
N VAL A 71 1.44 20.77 -8.41
CA VAL A 71 1.40 21.27 -9.80
C VAL A 71 -0.02 21.44 -10.33
N ASP A 72 -0.97 20.69 -9.76
CA ASP A 72 -2.40 20.78 -10.04
C ASP A 72 -3.08 21.99 -9.37
N GLY A 73 -2.37 22.71 -8.50
CA GLY A 73 -2.90 23.86 -7.77
C GLY A 73 -3.90 23.51 -6.67
N ILE A 74 -4.18 22.22 -6.44
CA ILE A 74 -5.16 21.75 -5.45
C ILE A 74 -4.57 21.91 -4.05
N ARG A 75 -5.24 22.68 -3.19
CA ARG A 75 -4.89 22.79 -1.77
C ARG A 75 -5.62 21.71 -0.98
N TRP A 76 -5.16 21.50 0.25
CA TRP A 76 -5.80 20.57 1.17
C TRP A 76 -7.32 20.83 1.32
N MET A 77 -7.72 22.10 1.43
CA MET A 77 -9.13 22.49 1.59
C MET A 77 -9.98 22.17 0.34
N ASP A 78 -9.42 22.38 -0.85
CA ASP A 78 -10.11 22.09 -2.11
C ASP A 78 -10.35 20.58 -2.25
N TYR A 79 -9.33 19.78 -1.93
CA TYR A 79 -9.44 18.32 -1.92
C TYR A 79 -10.44 17.83 -0.86
N ALA A 80 -10.44 18.45 0.32
CA ALA A 80 -11.31 18.07 1.43
C ALA A 80 -12.80 18.23 1.09
N GLY A 81 -13.16 19.18 0.23
CA GLY A 81 -14.54 19.43 -0.19
C GLY A 81 -15.23 18.22 -0.84
N ASN A 82 -14.46 17.35 -1.50
CA ASN A 82 -14.95 16.11 -2.11
C ASN A 82 -14.18 14.87 -1.65
N MET A 83 -13.64 14.91 -0.42
CA MET A 83 -12.67 13.93 0.11
C MET A 83 -13.10 12.47 -0.13
N LYS A 84 -14.32 12.09 0.25
CA LYS A 84 -14.79 10.70 0.17
C LYS A 84 -14.77 10.16 -1.26
N ASN A 85 -15.27 10.95 -2.21
CA ASN A 85 -15.31 10.56 -3.62
C ASN A 85 -13.89 10.52 -4.21
N ASN A 86 -13.05 11.50 -3.88
CA ASN A 86 -11.66 11.53 -4.34
C ASN A 86 -10.87 10.33 -3.83
N ILE A 87 -11.03 9.95 -2.56
CA ILE A 87 -10.37 8.77 -1.99
C ILE A 87 -10.90 7.47 -2.60
N THR A 88 -12.21 7.38 -2.84
CA THR A 88 -12.81 6.22 -3.52
C THR A 88 -12.27 6.05 -4.94
N ASP A 89 -12.18 7.14 -5.71
CA ASP A 89 -11.59 7.13 -7.05
C ASP A 89 -10.09 6.76 -7.01
N LEU A 90 -9.35 7.36 -6.06
CA LEU A 90 -7.93 7.06 -5.86
C LEU A 90 -7.72 5.58 -5.54
N HIS A 91 -8.49 5.03 -4.61
CA HIS A 91 -8.45 3.60 -4.27
C HIS A 91 -8.69 2.73 -5.50
N ARG A 92 -9.73 3.02 -6.27
CA ARG A 92 -10.03 2.30 -7.52
C ARG A 92 -8.87 2.37 -8.50
N ARG A 93 -8.31 3.54 -8.76
CA ARG A 93 -7.19 3.74 -9.69
C ARG A 93 -5.90 3.06 -9.23
N LEU A 94 -5.63 3.06 -7.93
CA LEU A 94 -4.50 2.33 -7.35
C LEU A 94 -4.65 0.84 -7.61
N HIS A 95 -5.79 0.24 -7.25
CA HIS A 95 -6.02 -1.20 -7.40
C HIS A 95 -6.12 -1.66 -8.87
N GLN A 96 -6.52 -0.76 -9.77
CA GLN A 96 -6.49 -1.01 -11.22
C GLN A 96 -5.11 -0.77 -11.85
N GLY A 97 -4.12 -0.26 -11.11
CA GLY A 97 -2.81 0.11 -11.65
C GLY A 97 -2.84 1.30 -12.61
N SER A 98 -3.92 2.07 -12.64
CA SER A 98 -4.12 3.23 -13.52
C SER A 98 -3.78 4.57 -12.84
N TYR A 99 -3.44 4.56 -11.56
CA TYR A 99 -2.96 5.75 -10.86
C TYR A 99 -1.58 6.18 -11.41
N ARG A 100 -1.47 7.46 -11.76
CA ARG A 100 -0.22 8.11 -12.17
C ARG A 100 -0.05 9.33 -11.28
N ALA A 101 1.03 9.34 -10.50
CA ALA A 101 1.37 10.47 -9.65
C ALA A 101 1.81 11.66 -10.52
N GLN A 102 1.34 12.85 -10.16
CA GLN A 102 1.79 14.08 -10.78
C GLN A 102 3.22 14.42 -10.31
N PRO A 103 4.02 15.11 -11.14
CA PRO A 103 5.34 15.55 -10.73
C PRO A 103 5.26 16.50 -9.52
N GLY A 104 6.24 16.41 -8.63
CA GLY A 104 6.33 17.31 -7.48
C GLY A 104 6.62 18.74 -7.91
N ARG A 105 5.90 19.72 -7.35
CA ARG A 105 6.19 21.13 -7.56
C ARG A 105 7.42 21.52 -6.75
N ARG A 106 8.49 21.95 -7.42
CA ARG A 106 9.68 22.49 -6.75
C ARG A 106 9.45 23.94 -6.37
N HIS A 107 9.75 24.27 -5.12
CA HIS A 107 9.84 25.64 -4.63
C HIS A 107 11.17 25.76 -3.90
N TYR A 108 11.97 26.76 -4.25
CA TYR A 108 13.22 27.06 -3.55
C TYR A 108 12.85 27.86 -2.29
N ILE A 109 13.39 27.44 -1.14
CA ILE A 109 13.20 28.09 0.17
C ILE A 109 14.55 28.66 0.58
#